data_AF-A0A6P5U5V5-F1
#
_entry.id   AF-A0A6P5U5V5-F1
#
_cell.length_a   1.000
_cell.length_b   1.000
_cell.length_c   1.000
_cell.angle_alpha   90.00
_cell.angle_beta   90.00
_cell.angle_gamma   90.00
#
_symmetry.space_group_name_H-M   'P 1'
#
loop_
_entity.id
_entity.type
_entity.pdbx_description
1 polymer ?
#
loop_
_entity_poly.entity_id
_entity_poly.type
_entity_poly.pdbx_seq_one_letter_code
_entity_poly.pdbx_strand_id
1 'polypeptide(L)'
;TEVSQELRGVHRHVLLESLAEELPKDAFRFSCRISSIVTQPQGSSSIVVLHMEDGTKIKTKALIGCDGVHSVVARWLGLSAPVSSGRWAARGLATFPEGHKFNYEFQQFITADKRAGFVPLNDKELYWFLFCKSTSCEGKDMRGNTELIQREVIESLAGDLPQVFSIIVQHSDLSTVSWAPVVFRFPWDMVFRNVSQGNITVAGDAMHPMIPYLGQNECLALEDAIVLGQQFGDLIIRSKGVLATEVAGALRRYAQQRRWRAAGVMTCSYLSSIEGSGWLRKFLRDMVFNRLLYGGTCNNVIHFDCGKLPCISSNMTELENETNTYHQVPISIEEM
;
A
#
# COMPACT_ATOMS: atom_id res chain seq x y z
N THR A 1 -2.66 27.55 16.71
CA THR A 1 -3.67 26.49 16.82
C THR A 1 -2.95 25.17 16.71
N GLU A 2 -2.60 24.56 17.84
CA GLU A 2 -2.13 23.18 17.85
C GLU A 2 -3.32 22.33 17.38
N VAL A 3 -3.25 21.85 16.13
CA VAL A 3 -4.12 20.76 15.68
C VAL A 3 -3.74 19.59 16.58
N SER A 4 -4.59 19.24 17.56
CA SER A 4 -4.43 17.99 18.29
C SER A 4 -4.35 16.89 17.23
N GLN A 5 -3.23 16.18 17.18
CA GLN A 5 -2.98 15.13 16.20
C GLN A 5 -3.94 13.97 16.47
N GLU A 6 -5.13 14.06 15.89
CA GLU A 6 -6.18 13.06 16.03
C GLU A 6 -5.88 11.92 15.04
N LEU A 7 -5.68 10.71 15.55
CA LEU A 7 -5.62 9.53 14.70
C LEU A 7 -7.00 9.31 14.10
N ARG A 8 -7.08 9.26 12.76
CA ARG A 8 -8.33 9.00 12.05
C ARG A 8 -8.25 7.66 11.32
N GLY A 9 -9.02 6.70 11.81
CA GLY A 9 -9.28 5.48 11.08
C GLY A 9 -10.36 5.72 10.03
N VAL A 10 -10.19 5.12 8.85
CA VAL A 10 -11.22 5.10 7.80
C VAL A 10 -11.40 3.67 7.32
N HIS A 11 -12.63 3.33 6.96
CA HIS A 11 -12.91 2.07 6.28
C HIS A 11 -12.20 2.02 4.93
N ARG A 12 -11.43 0.95 4.70
CA ARG A 12 -10.66 0.80 3.46
C ARG A 12 -11.56 0.80 2.22
N HIS A 13 -12.72 0.14 2.28
CA HIS A 13 -13.64 0.10 1.14
C HIS A 13 -14.21 1.49 0.84
N VAL A 14 -14.62 2.26 1.86
CA VAL A 14 -15.12 3.64 1.69
C VAL A 14 -14.06 4.53 1.06
N LEU A 15 -12.80 4.43 1.51
CA LEU A 15 -11.71 5.20 0.91
C LEU A 15 -11.50 4.84 -0.57
N LEU A 16 -11.52 3.55 -0.91
CA LEU A 16 -11.34 3.09 -2.29
C LEU A 16 -12.52 3.50 -3.19
N GLU A 17 -13.75 3.37 -2.71
CA GLU A 17 -14.96 3.79 -3.42
C GLU A 17 -14.94 5.29 -3.67
N SER A 18 -14.65 6.09 -2.64
CA SER A 18 -14.56 7.55 -2.75
C SER A 18 -13.51 7.98 -3.80
N LEU A 19 -12.35 7.32 -3.83
CA LEU A 19 -11.32 7.61 -4.83
C LEU A 19 -11.71 7.15 -6.23
N ALA A 20 -12.48 6.06 -6.35
CA ALA A 20 -12.91 5.53 -7.64
C ALA A 20 -14.04 6.36 -8.27
N GLU A 21 -14.92 6.94 -7.45
CA GLU A 21 -16.03 7.81 -7.88
C GLU A 21 -15.54 9.11 -8.55
N GLU A 22 -14.31 9.55 -8.23
CA GLU A 22 -13.67 10.72 -8.85
C GLU A 22 -13.10 10.43 -10.25
N LEU A 23 -13.16 9.18 -10.72
CA LEU A 23 -12.64 8.76 -12.02
C LEU A 23 -13.78 8.36 -12.98
N PRO A 24 -13.61 8.61 -14.30
CA PRO A 24 -14.62 8.20 -15.26
C PRO A 24 -14.71 6.67 -15.32
N LYS A 25 -15.91 6.15 -15.60
CA LYS A 25 -16.19 4.70 -15.51
C LYS A 25 -15.29 3.84 -16.40
N ASP A 26 -14.85 4.38 -17.53
CA ASP A 26 -13.97 3.73 -18.50
C ASP A 26 -12.47 3.75 -18.11
N ALA A 27 -12.10 4.44 -17.02
CA ALA A 27 -10.76 4.36 -16.44
C ALA A 27 -10.46 2.97 -15.85
N PHE A 28 -11.49 2.18 -15.52
CA PHE A 28 -11.34 0.87 -14.91
C PHE A 28 -11.62 -0.27 -15.89
N ARG A 29 -10.74 -1.28 -15.87
CA ARG A 29 -10.96 -2.56 -16.54
C ARG A 29 -10.74 -3.69 -15.53
N PHE A 30 -11.82 -4.37 -15.17
CA PHE A 30 -11.79 -5.49 -14.23
C PHE A 30 -11.47 -6.80 -14.95
N SER A 31 -11.19 -7.85 -14.17
CA SER A 31 -10.83 -9.18 -14.68
C SER A 31 -9.62 -9.18 -15.64
N CYS A 32 -8.73 -8.20 -15.47
CA CYS A 32 -7.58 -7.94 -16.31
C CYS A 32 -6.29 -8.28 -15.57
N ARG A 33 -5.78 -9.51 -15.73
CA ARG A 33 -4.56 -9.95 -15.05
C ARG A 33 -3.36 -9.93 -16.00
N ILE A 34 -2.29 -9.24 -15.59
CA ILE A 34 -1.05 -9.13 -16.36
C ILE A 34 -0.26 -10.44 -16.24
N SER A 35 0.06 -11.07 -17.37
CA SER A 35 0.89 -12.27 -17.44
C SER A 35 2.36 -11.94 -17.70
N SER A 36 2.65 -11.01 -18.62
CA SER A 36 4.01 -10.57 -18.93
C SER A 36 4.07 -9.16 -19.51
N ILE A 37 5.27 -8.58 -19.49
CA ILE A 37 5.54 -7.21 -19.91
C ILE A 37 6.69 -7.22 -20.91
N VAL A 38 6.49 -6.59 -22.06
CA VAL A 38 7.49 -6.45 -23.12
C VAL A 38 7.65 -4.99 -23.47
N THR A 39 8.89 -4.53 -23.68
CA THR A 39 9.17 -3.20 -24.21
C THR A 39 9.53 -3.29 -25.69
N GLN A 40 8.89 -2.49 -26.53
CA GLN A 40 9.19 -2.41 -27.96
C GLN A 40 9.75 -1.03 -28.29
N PRO A 41 10.81 -0.94 -29.12
CA PRO A 41 11.30 0.35 -29.60
C PRO A 41 10.27 1.01 -30.51
N GLN A 42 10.09 2.33 -30.37
CA GLN A 42 9.23 3.16 -31.20
C GLN A 42 9.96 4.48 -31.49
N GLY A 43 10.70 4.52 -32.60
CA GLY A 43 11.54 5.66 -32.97
C GLY A 43 12.60 5.94 -31.90
N SER A 44 12.62 7.15 -31.36
CA SER A 44 13.50 7.57 -30.25
C SER A 44 12.96 7.21 -28.85
N SER A 45 11.84 6.50 -28.76
CA SER A 45 11.19 6.10 -27.51
C SER A 45 10.92 4.58 -27.46
N SER A 46 10.25 4.13 -26.40
CA SER A 46 9.79 2.76 -26.20
C SER A 46 8.32 2.74 -25.83
N ILE A 47 7.56 1.79 -26.36
CA ILE A 47 6.20 1.50 -25.91
C ILE A 47 6.19 0.25 -25.05
N VAL A 48 5.33 0.23 -24.03
CA VAL A 48 5.15 -0.92 -23.15
C VAL A 48 3.98 -1.74 -23.67
N VAL A 49 4.18 -3.04 -23.83
CA VAL A 49 3.16 -4.00 -24.25
C VAL A 49 2.90 -4.96 -23.09
N LEU A 50 1.70 -4.88 -22.54
CA LEU A 50 1.19 -5.81 -21.54
C LEU A 50 0.54 -6.99 -22.25
N HIS A 51 0.93 -8.19 -21.85
CA HIS A 51 0.21 -9.40 -22.19
C HIS A 51 -0.68 -9.77 -21.01
N MET A 52 -1.95 -10.02 -21.29
CA MET A 52 -2.95 -10.37 -20.30
C MET A 52 -3.13 -11.90 -20.26
N GLU A 53 -3.70 -12.45 -19.19
CA GLU A 53 -3.97 -13.89 -19.07
C GLU A 53 -5.04 -14.40 -20.04
N ASP A 54 -5.97 -13.53 -20.45
CA ASP A 54 -7.01 -13.82 -21.45
C ASP A 54 -6.48 -13.78 -22.91
N GLY A 55 -5.17 -13.54 -23.10
CA GLY A 55 -4.52 -13.40 -24.41
C GLY A 55 -4.56 -11.99 -25.01
N THR A 56 -5.31 -11.06 -24.40
CA THR A 56 -5.38 -9.66 -24.83
C THR A 56 -4.02 -8.97 -24.69
N LYS A 57 -3.73 -8.00 -25.56
CA LYS A 57 -2.53 -7.17 -25.49
C LYS A 57 -2.89 -5.70 -25.34
N ILE A 58 -2.29 -5.02 -24.37
CA ILE A 58 -2.48 -3.58 -24.14
C ILE A 58 -1.16 -2.86 -24.42
N LYS A 59 -1.20 -1.85 -25.29
CA LYS A 59 -0.05 -0.99 -25.57
C LYS A 59 -0.20 0.32 -24.82
N THR A 60 0.84 0.75 -24.10
CA THR A 60 0.83 2.00 -23.33
C THR A 60 2.16 2.74 -23.41
N LYS A 61 2.08 4.07 -23.30
CA LYS A 61 3.25 4.95 -23.21
C LYS A 61 3.89 4.92 -21.82
N ALA A 62 3.15 4.56 -20.79
CA ALA A 62 3.59 4.52 -19.39
C ALA A 62 2.95 3.34 -18.66
N LEU A 63 3.71 2.68 -17.78
CA LEU A 63 3.23 1.63 -16.89
C LEU A 63 3.66 1.94 -15.45
N ILE A 64 2.69 1.99 -14.54
CA ILE A 64 2.93 2.12 -13.11
C ILE A 64 2.36 0.85 -12.46
N GLY A 65 3.22 0.03 -11.88
CA GLY A 65 2.81 -1.16 -11.15
C GLY A 65 2.29 -0.80 -9.77
N CYS A 66 0.98 -0.93 -9.57
CA CYS A 66 0.29 -0.80 -8.27
C CYS A 66 -0.33 -2.15 -7.84
N ASP A 67 0.23 -3.26 -8.33
CA ASP A 67 -0.28 -4.63 -8.23
C ASP A 67 0.14 -5.36 -6.93
N GLY A 68 0.37 -4.60 -5.86
CA GLY A 68 0.58 -5.09 -4.51
C GLY A 68 1.89 -5.85 -4.28
N VAL A 69 1.99 -6.50 -3.11
CA VAL A 69 3.24 -7.12 -2.65
C VAL A 69 3.78 -8.21 -3.59
N HIS A 70 2.91 -8.90 -4.33
CA HIS A 70 3.30 -9.95 -5.29
C HIS A 70 3.47 -9.44 -6.73
N SER A 71 3.69 -8.13 -6.89
CA SER A 71 3.75 -7.42 -8.17
C SER A 71 4.57 -8.11 -9.27
N VAL A 72 3.94 -8.25 -10.43
CA VAL A 72 4.53 -8.67 -11.71
C VAL A 72 5.46 -7.58 -12.24
N VAL A 73 5.06 -6.31 -12.11
CA VAL A 73 5.85 -5.16 -12.57
C VAL A 73 7.14 -5.01 -11.75
N ALA A 74 7.07 -5.20 -10.43
CA ALA A 74 8.23 -5.16 -9.55
C ALA A 74 9.23 -6.26 -9.91
N ARG A 75 8.73 -7.48 -10.18
CA ARG A 75 9.56 -8.60 -10.61
C ARG A 75 10.23 -8.32 -11.96
N TRP A 76 9.51 -7.71 -12.90
CA TRP A 76 10.06 -7.31 -14.19
C TRP A 76 11.19 -6.27 -14.04
N LEU A 77 11.07 -5.35 -13.09
CA LEU A 77 12.13 -4.38 -12.74
C LEU A 77 13.31 -5.00 -11.98
N GLY A 78 13.24 -6.29 -11.62
CA GLY A 78 14.29 -6.98 -10.88
C GLY A 78 14.30 -6.69 -9.37
N LEU A 79 13.19 -6.21 -8.79
CA LEU A 79 13.04 -6.14 -7.34
C LEU A 79 12.98 -7.55 -6.74
N SER A 80 13.53 -7.71 -5.54
CA SER A 80 13.60 -9.03 -4.89
C SER A 80 12.18 -9.51 -4.52
N ALA A 81 11.98 -10.83 -4.44
CA ALA A 81 10.71 -11.36 -3.95
C ALA A 81 10.47 -10.93 -2.49
N PRO A 82 9.21 -10.66 -2.08
CA PRO A 82 8.89 -10.43 -0.68
C PRO A 82 9.33 -11.60 0.19
N VAL A 83 9.83 -11.30 1.38
CA VAL A 83 10.25 -12.27 2.37
C VAL A 83 9.25 -12.34 3.52
N SER A 84 9.06 -13.54 4.07
CA SER A 84 8.26 -13.71 5.28
C SER A 84 8.95 -13.04 6.46
N SER A 85 8.20 -12.30 7.28
CA SER A 85 8.70 -11.80 8.56
C SER A 85 8.67 -12.87 9.66
N GLY A 86 8.23 -14.10 9.37
CA GLY A 86 7.99 -15.14 10.37
C GLY A 86 6.79 -14.85 11.27
N ARG A 87 5.84 -14.03 10.81
CA ARG A 87 4.68 -13.60 11.57
C ARG A 87 3.39 -13.70 10.77
N TRP A 88 2.30 -13.82 11.49
CA TRP A 88 0.95 -13.76 10.96
C TRP A 88 0.18 -12.61 11.59
N ALA A 89 -0.77 -12.07 10.85
CA ALA A 89 -1.68 -11.03 11.28
C ALA A 89 -3.11 -11.57 11.30
N ALA A 90 -3.77 -11.50 12.46
CA ALA A 90 -5.23 -11.50 12.57
C ALA A 90 -5.71 -10.04 12.61
N ARG A 91 -6.79 -9.75 11.90
CA ARG A 91 -7.42 -8.42 11.88
C ARG A 91 -8.93 -8.56 11.74
N GLY A 92 -9.67 -7.58 12.22
CA GLY A 92 -11.11 -7.52 12.00
C GLY A 92 -11.70 -6.19 12.47
N LEU A 93 -12.97 -5.99 12.17
CA LEU A 93 -13.80 -4.91 12.69
C LEU A 93 -14.73 -5.48 13.76
N ALA A 94 -14.75 -4.86 14.92
CA ALA A 94 -15.69 -5.16 15.99
C ALA A 94 -16.80 -4.11 16.02
N THR A 95 -18.05 -4.57 16.11
CA THR A 95 -19.24 -3.71 16.07
C THR A 95 -19.96 -3.72 17.41
N PHE A 96 -20.21 -2.51 17.92
CA PHE A 96 -20.95 -2.23 19.15
C PHE A 96 -22.16 -1.37 18.81
N PRO A 97 -23.35 -1.96 18.58
CA PRO A 97 -24.54 -1.23 18.11
C PRO A 97 -24.95 -0.05 19.01
N GLU A 98 -24.77 -0.21 20.33
CA GLU A 98 -25.06 0.79 21.38
C GLU A 98 -23.87 1.75 21.66
N GLY A 99 -22.79 1.60 20.89
CA GLY A 99 -21.56 2.35 21.00
C GLY A 99 -20.55 1.75 21.97
N HIS A 100 -19.26 1.90 21.65
CA HIS A 100 -18.16 1.23 22.36
C HIS A 100 -17.60 2.01 23.57
N LYS A 101 -17.94 3.29 23.72
CA LYS A 101 -17.55 4.21 24.83
C LYS A 101 -16.04 4.46 25.02
N PHE A 102 -15.15 3.79 24.29
CA PHE A 102 -13.73 4.17 24.18
C PHE A 102 -13.53 5.58 23.59
N ASN A 103 -12.45 6.25 24.03
CA ASN A 103 -11.95 7.47 23.39
C ASN A 103 -11.32 7.14 22.03
N TYR A 104 -11.26 8.11 21.11
CA TYR A 104 -10.62 8.03 19.79
C TYR A 104 -9.07 8.00 19.87
N GLU A 105 -8.55 7.06 20.66
CA GLU A 105 -7.11 6.86 20.86
C GLU A 105 -6.69 5.49 20.34
N PHE A 106 -5.46 5.42 19.83
CA PHE A 106 -4.82 4.16 19.49
C PHE A 106 -4.42 3.40 20.74
N GLN A 107 -4.93 2.19 20.91
CA GLN A 107 -4.54 1.30 21.99
C GLN A 107 -3.66 0.18 21.44
N GLN A 108 -2.47 0.00 22.04
CA GLN A 108 -1.52 -1.03 21.64
C GLN A 108 -0.98 -1.80 22.85
N PHE A 109 -0.96 -3.11 22.70
CA PHE A 109 -0.42 -4.08 23.65
C PHE A 109 0.76 -4.80 23.01
N ILE A 110 1.88 -4.88 23.74
CA ILE A 110 3.12 -5.51 23.26
C ILE A 110 3.57 -6.54 24.30
N THR A 111 3.70 -7.78 23.86
CA THR A 111 4.25 -8.90 24.66
C THR A 111 5.55 -9.39 24.04
N ALA A 112 6.12 -10.49 24.55
CA ALA A 112 7.39 -11.03 24.04
C ALA A 112 7.29 -11.65 22.63
N ASP A 113 6.10 -12.08 22.23
CA ASP A 113 5.85 -12.72 20.94
C ASP A 113 4.69 -12.09 20.15
N LYS A 114 3.91 -11.18 20.76
CA LYS A 114 2.74 -10.57 20.13
C LYS A 114 2.74 -9.06 20.18
N ARG A 115 2.09 -8.48 19.18
CA ARG A 115 1.69 -7.08 19.15
C ARG A 115 0.23 -7.02 18.74
N ALA A 116 -0.61 -6.48 19.60
CA ALA A 116 -2.05 -6.39 19.39
C ALA A 116 -2.54 -4.98 19.70
N GLY A 117 -3.77 -4.66 19.30
CA GLY A 117 -4.33 -3.36 19.58
C GLY A 117 -5.62 -3.12 18.83
N PHE A 118 -6.18 -1.93 19.04
CA PHE A 118 -7.37 -1.49 18.35
C PHE A 118 -7.40 0.03 18.16
N VAL A 119 -8.17 0.46 17.17
CA VAL A 119 -8.40 1.85 16.76
C VAL A 119 -9.90 2.06 16.57
N PRO A 120 -10.53 3.02 17.26
CA PRO A 120 -11.89 3.45 16.92
C PRO A 120 -11.99 4.08 15.54
N LEU A 121 -12.94 3.62 14.73
CA LEU A 121 -13.26 4.21 13.43
C LEU A 121 -14.39 5.25 13.54
N ASN A 122 -15.35 4.96 14.41
CA ASN A 122 -16.49 5.80 14.80
C ASN A 122 -17.05 5.27 16.13
N ASP A 123 -18.11 5.89 16.66
CA ASP A 123 -18.68 5.55 17.97
C ASP A 123 -19.09 4.08 18.16
N LYS A 124 -19.24 3.30 17.08
CA LYS A 124 -19.73 1.92 17.08
C LYS A 124 -18.71 0.89 16.63
N GLU A 125 -17.69 1.29 15.87
CA GLU A 125 -16.79 0.35 15.20
C GLU A 125 -15.34 0.52 15.67
N LEU A 126 -14.72 -0.61 16.02
CA LEU A 126 -13.31 -0.69 16.38
C LEU A 126 -12.58 -1.60 15.38
N TYR A 127 -11.53 -1.10 14.75
CA TYR A 127 -10.58 -1.94 14.03
C TYR A 127 -9.59 -2.55 15.01
N TRP A 128 -9.47 -3.88 15.04
CA TRP A 128 -8.50 -4.58 15.86
C TRP A 128 -7.49 -5.35 15.01
N PHE A 129 -6.29 -5.53 15.56
CA PHE A 129 -5.23 -6.33 14.96
C PHE A 129 -4.46 -7.11 16.02
N LEU A 130 -3.90 -8.25 15.61
CA LEU A 130 -2.95 -9.05 16.38
C LEU A 130 -1.89 -9.61 15.44
N PHE A 131 -0.62 -9.42 15.80
CA PHE A 131 0.52 -10.02 15.14
C PHE A 131 1.10 -11.12 16.04
N CYS A 132 1.16 -12.38 15.59
CA CYS A 132 1.80 -13.51 16.29
C CYS A 132 3.06 -13.99 15.54
N LYS A 133 4.01 -14.62 16.24
CA LYS A 133 5.06 -15.43 15.58
C LYS A 133 4.45 -16.68 14.97
N SER A 134 5.00 -17.15 13.85
CA SER A 134 4.57 -18.41 13.23
C SER A 134 4.63 -19.61 14.18
N THR A 135 5.56 -19.62 15.14
CA THR A 135 5.66 -20.68 16.17
C THR A 135 4.45 -20.70 17.11
N SER A 136 3.88 -19.53 17.42
CA SER A 136 2.67 -19.42 18.25
C SER A 136 1.41 -19.90 17.50
N CYS A 137 1.55 -20.13 16.21
CA CYS A 137 0.48 -20.40 15.25
C CYS A 137 0.83 -21.66 14.40
N GLU A 138 1.69 -22.53 14.94
CA GLU A 138 2.35 -23.64 14.24
C GLU A 138 1.33 -24.62 13.62
N GLY A 139 1.45 -24.84 12.30
CA GLY A 139 0.61 -25.78 11.55
C GLY A 139 -0.82 -25.32 11.25
N LYS A 140 -1.23 -24.11 11.65
CA LYS A 140 -2.60 -23.60 11.46
C LYS A 140 -2.66 -22.52 10.38
N ASP A 141 -2.82 -22.91 9.12
CA ASP A 141 -3.31 -21.99 8.09
C ASP A 141 -4.82 -21.83 8.26
N MET A 142 -5.24 -20.73 8.89
CA MET A 142 -6.65 -20.45 9.18
C MET A 142 -7.31 -19.58 8.10
N ARG A 143 -6.63 -19.34 6.96
CA ARG A 143 -7.16 -18.51 5.87
C ARG A 143 -8.53 -19.03 5.42
N GLY A 144 -9.49 -18.11 5.32
CA GLY A 144 -10.85 -18.41 4.85
C GLY A 144 -11.78 -19.03 5.89
N ASN A 145 -11.34 -19.24 7.14
CA ASN A 145 -12.20 -19.71 8.22
C ASN A 145 -12.27 -18.67 9.35
N THR A 146 -13.20 -17.73 9.21
CA THR A 146 -13.33 -16.53 10.05
C THR A 146 -13.66 -16.85 11.51
N GLU A 147 -14.50 -17.85 11.74
CA GLU A 147 -14.90 -18.35 13.05
C GLU A 147 -13.72 -19.01 13.76
N LEU A 148 -12.93 -19.81 13.03
CA LEU A 148 -11.72 -20.41 13.57
C LEU A 148 -10.69 -19.34 13.96
N ILE A 149 -10.51 -18.31 13.11
CA ILE A 149 -9.60 -17.19 13.41
C ILE A 149 -10.03 -16.48 14.68
N GLN A 150 -11.30 -16.07 14.78
CA GLN A 150 -11.83 -15.38 15.96
C GLN A 150 -11.64 -16.22 17.23
N ARG A 151 -12.03 -17.49 17.17
CA ARG A 151 -11.90 -18.42 18.30
C ARG A 151 -10.45 -18.60 18.72
N GLU A 152 -9.54 -18.87 17.79
CA GLU A 152 -8.12 -19.06 18.10
C GLU A 152 -7.50 -17.79 18.70
N VAL A 153 -7.90 -16.60 18.21
CA VAL A 153 -7.46 -15.34 18.79
C VAL A 153 -7.87 -15.24 20.25
N ILE A 154 -9.14 -15.54 20.58
CA ILE A 154 -9.67 -15.43 21.94
C ILE A 154 -9.10 -16.51 22.88
N GLU A 155 -9.10 -17.77 22.44
CA GLU A 155 -8.79 -18.92 23.28
C GLU A 155 -7.28 -19.15 23.46
N SER A 156 -6.47 -18.87 22.42
CA SER A 156 -5.04 -19.22 22.41
C SER A 156 -4.11 -18.00 22.35
N LEU A 157 -4.45 -16.98 21.54
CA LEU A 157 -3.50 -15.91 21.23
C LEU A 157 -3.65 -14.68 22.14
N ALA A 158 -4.80 -14.49 22.78
CA ALA A 158 -5.07 -13.32 23.62
C ALA A 158 -4.90 -13.57 25.13
N GLY A 159 -4.48 -14.76 25.55
CA GLY A 159 -4.39 -15.13 26.97
C GLY A 159 -3.45 -14.26 27.81
N ASP A 160 -2.41 -13.67 27.19
CA ASP A 160 -1.47 -12.72 27.81
C ASP A 160 -1.79 -11.25 27.50
N LEU A 161 -2.92 -10.98 26.86
CA LEU A 161 -3.41 -9.63 26.55
C LEU A 161 -4.49 -9.18 27.56
N PRO A 162 -4.72 -7.87 27.72
CA PRO A 162 -5.84 -7.39 28.55
C PRO A 162 -7.18 -7.94 28.09
N GLN A 163 -8.05 -8.32 29.03
CA GLN A 163 -9.37 -8.95 28.76
C GLN A 163 -10.23 -8.15 27.78
N VAL A 164 -10.11 -6.81 27.79
CA VAL A 164 -10.79 -5.91 26.85
C VAL A 164 -10.51 -6.27 25.39
N PHE A 165 -9.31 -6.75 25.06
CA PHE A 165 -8.97 -7.15 23.70
C PHE A 165 -9.80 -8.36 23.26
N SER A 166 -9.93 -9.38 24.10
CA SER A 166 -10.77 -10.56 23.81
C SER A 166 -12.25 -10.20 23.66
N ILE A 167 -12.76 -9.26 24.47
CA ILE A 167 -14.13 -8.75 24.34
C ILE A 167 -14.31 -8.08 22.98
N ILE A 168 -13.37 -7.23 22.56
CA ILE A 168 -13.42 -6.58 21.24
C ILE A 168 -13.44 -7.63 20.12
N VAL A 169 -12.53 -8.60 20.16
CA VAL A 169 -12.48 -9.67 19.16
C VAL A 169 -13.78 -10.48 19.13
N GLN A 170 -14.43 -10.72 20.28
CA GLN A 170 -15.71 -11.42 20.36
C GLN A 170 -16.84 -10.69 19.61
N HIS A 171 -16.80 -9.35 19.55
CA HIS A 171 -17.77 -8.51 18.84
C HIS A 171 -17.45 -8.33 17.35
N SER A 172 -16.56 -9.15 16.78
CA SER A 172 -16.16 -9.02 15.38
C SER A 172 -17.31 -9.28 14.41
N ASP A 173 -17.43 -8.43 13.39
CA ASP A 173 -18.06 -8.82 12.13
C ASP A 173 -17.15 -9.84 11.44
N LEU A 174 -17.59 -11.09 11.45
CA LEU A 174 -16.82 -12.21 10.90
C LEU A 174 -16.45 -12.02 9.43
N SER A 175 -17.27 -11.31 8.64
CA SER A 175 -16.97 -11.03 7.22
C SER A 175 -15.70 -10.20 7.01
N THR A 176 -15.26 -9.49 8.05
CA THR A 176 -14.09 -8.61 8.05
C THR A 176 -12.85 -9.29 8.63
N VAL A 177 -13.02 -10.44 9.29
CA VAL A 177 -11.95 -11.15 9.95
C VAL A 177 -11.01 -11.76 8.92
N SER A 178 -9.71 -11.52 9.08
CA SER A 178 -8.70 -12.01 8.14
C SER A 178 -7.48 -12.55 8.86
N TRP A 179 -6.83 -13.52 8.22
CA TRP A 179 -5.57 -14.13 8.64
C TRP A 179 -4.59 -14.11 7.49
N ALA A 180 -3.44 -13.46 7.64
CA ALA A 180 -2.48 -13.32 6.55
C ALA A 180 -1.03 -13.37 7.05
N PRO A 181 -0.10 -13.95 6.27
CA PRO A 181 1.31 -13.87 6.59
C PRO A 181 1.78 -12.43 6.41
N VAL A 182 2.62 -11.97 7.34
CA VAL A 182 3.28 -10.67 7.20
C VAL A 182 4.53 -10.85 6.35
N VAL A 183 4.54 -10.16 5.21
CA VAL A 183 5.64 -10.18 4.25
C VAL A 183 6.15 -8.76 4.02
N PHE A 184 7.41 -8.63 3.64
CA PHE A 184 8.05 -7.35 3.37
C PHE A 184 9.18 -7.49 2.36
N ARG A 185 9.69 -6.37 1.84
CA ARG A 185 11.01 -6.32 1.19
C ARG A 185 11.97 -5.60 2.10
N PHE A 186 13.24 -5.95 1.98
CA PHE A 186 14.25 -5.26 2.76
C PHE A 186 14.51 -3.84 2.21
N PRO A 187 14.85 -2.87 3.07
CA PRO A 187 15.05 -1.49 2.65
C PRO A 187 16.15 -1.31 1.59
N TRP A 188 17.14 -2.21 1.54
CA TRP A 188 18.22 -2.14 0.56
C TRP A 188 17.77 -2.37 -0.89
N ASP A 189 16.59 -2.98 -1.12
CA ASP A 189 16.02 -3.03 -2.46
C ASP A 189 15.74 -1.61 -2.99
N MET A 190 15.28 -0.69 -2.14
CA MET A 190 15.09 0.71 -2.54
C MET A 190 16.42 1.41 -2.84
N VAL A 191 17.47 1.06 -2.11
CA VAL A 191 18.80 1.70 -2.24
C VAL A 191 19.54 1.22 -3.48
N PHE A 192 19.54 -0.10 -3.76
CA PHE A 192 20.42 -0.69 -4.77
C PHE A 192 19.70 -1.23 -6.02
N ARG A 193 18.37 -1.39 -5.99
CA ARG A 193 17.61 -1.89 -7.15
C ARG A 193 17.00 -0.74 -7.94
N ASN A 194 16.64 -1.05 -9.19
CA ASN A 194 15.86 -0.16 -10.03
C ASN A 194 14.38 -0.28 -9.67
N VAL A 195 13.78 0.86 -9.36
CA VAL A 195 12.32 1.01 -9.18
C VAL A 195 11.68 1.74 -10.36
N SER A 196 12.48 2.10 -11.37
CA SER A 196 12.04 2.67 -12.63
C SER A 196 13.03 2.30 -13.74
N GLN A 197 12.50 1.89 -14.88
CA GLN A 197 13.27 1.58 -16.09
C GLN A 197 12.46 1.96 -17.33
N GLY A 198 13.00 2.88 -18.14
CA GLY A 198 12.29 3.41 -19.30
C GLY A 198 10.92 3.97 -18.89
N ASN A 199 9.88 3.50 -19.56
CA ASN A 199 8.50 3.94 -19.35
C ASN A 199 7.74 3.12 -18.28
N ILE A 200 8.47 2.44 -17.39
CA ILE A 200 7.91 1.54 -16.37
C ILE A 200 8.41 1.96 -14.98
N THR A 201 7.52 1.98 -13.99
CA THR A 201 7.85 2.15 -12.56
C THR A 201 6.85 1.38 -11.67
N VAL A 202 7.01 1.47 -10.35
CA VAL A 202 6.13 0.85 -9.34
C VAL A 202 5.77 1.86 -8.25
N ALA A 203 4.63 1.65 -7.59
CA ALA A 203 4.14 2.46 -6.47
C ALA A 203 3.42 1.59 -5.42
N GLY A 204 3.26 2.10 -4.21
CA GLY A 204 2.61 1.37 -3.11
C GLY A 204 3.35 0.07 -2.74
N ASP A 205 2.61 -0.95 -2.31
CA ASP A 205 3.17 -2.25 -1.91
C ASP A 205 3.92 -2.99 -3.05
N ALA A 206 3.73 -2.60 -4.31
CA ALA A 206 4.55 -3.09 -5.41
C ALA A 206 5.99 -2.56 -5.32
N MET A 207 6.19 -1.35 -4.79
CA MET A 207 7.49 -0.73 -4.58
C MET A 207 8.05 -1.05 -3.18
N HIS A 208 7.31 -0.75 -2.12
CA HIS A 208 7.84 -0.67 -0.75
C HIS A 208 7.02 -1.44 0.29
N PRO A 209 6.71 -2.73 0.08
CA PRO A 209 5.92 -3.51 1.03
C PRO A 209 6.71 -3.66 2.34
N MET A 210 6.10 -3.25 3.47
CA MET A 210 6.77 -3.22 4.76
C MET A 210 5.92 -3.84 5.88
N ILE A 211 6.58 -4.16 6.99
CA ILE A 211 5.91 -4.69 8.19
C ILE A 211 4.94 -3.61 8.72
N PRO A 212 3.68 -3.92 9.02
CA PRO A 212 2.63 -2.94 9.30
C PRO A 212 2.70 -2.36 10.73
N TYR A 213 3.90 -2.16 11.27
CA TYR A 213 4.11 -1.74 12.66
C TYR A 213 4.06 -0.22 12.86
N LEU A 214 4.18 0.55 11.78
CA LEU A 214 4.05 2.02 11.78
C LEU A 214 2.69 2.50 11.25
N GLY A 215 1.89 1.62 10.63
CA GLY A 215 0.63 2.02 9.99
C GLY A 215 0.82 3.01 8.83
N GLN A 216 1.94 2.94 8.11
CA GLN A 216 2.32 3.92 7.07
C GLN A 216 2.26 3.38 5.63
N ASN A 217 1.93 2.09 5.40
CA ASN A 217 1.95 1.51 4.04
C ASN A 217 1.02 2.28 3.10
N GLU A 218 -0.24 2.43 3.51
CA GLU A 218 -1.27 3.10 2.73
C GLU A 218 -0.97 4.60 2.58
N CYS A 219 -0.51 5.26 3.64
CA CYS A 219 -0.08 6.67 3.57
C CYS A 219 1.05 6.86 2.55
N LEU A 220 2.04 5.97 2.55
CA LEU A 220 3.18 6.03 1.64
C LEU A 220 2.75 5.80 0.18
N ALA A 221 1.74 4.95 -0.06
CA ALA A 221 1.14 4.78 -1.39
C ALA A 221 0.39 6.04 -1.87
N LEU A 222 -0.30 6.75 -0.96
CA LEU A 222 -0.93 8.04 -1.28
C LEU A 222 0.11 9.12 -1.57
N GLU A 223 1.22 9.16 -0.83
CA GLU A 223 2.35 10.04 -1.16
C GLU A 223 2.91 9.75 -2.56
N ASP A 224 3.00 8.47 -2.96
CA ASP A 224 3.43 8.11 -4.33
C ASP A 224 2.47 8.66 -5.38
N ALA A 225 1.15 8.55 -5.15
CA ALA A 225 0.14 9.06 -6.06
C ALA A 225 0.26 10.58 -6.26
N ILE A 226 0.51 11.34 -5.18
CA ILE A 226 0.74 12.79 -5.26
C ILE A 226 1.97 13.11 -6.11
N VAL A 227 3.11 12.45 -5.84
CA VAL A 227 4.35 12.73 -6.57
C VAL A 227 4.26 12.29 -8.03
N LEU A 228 3.58 11.18 -8.33
CA LEU A 228 3.27 10.79 -9.71
C LEU A 228 2.40 11.86 -10.40
N GLY A 229 1.36 12.34 -9.73
CA GLY A 229 0.50 13.42 -10.20
C GLY A 229 1.28 14.69 -10.53
N GLN A 230 2.26 15.06 -9.70
CA GLN A 230 3.18 16.17 -9.97
C GLN A 230 4.00 15.93 -11.24
N GLN A 231 4.65 14.76 -11.35
CA GLN A 231 5.52 14.47 -12.50
C GLN A 231 4.76 14.40 -13.83
N PHE A 232 3.54 13.86 -13.84
CA PHE A 232 2.69 13.82 -15.03
C PHE A 232 2.03 15.16 -15.33
N GLY A 233 1.58 15.90 -14.31
CA GLY A 233 1.01 17.23 -14.49
C GLY A 233 2.00 18.21 -15.10
N ASP A 234 3.24 18.24 -14.61
CA ASP A 234 4.31 19.07 -15.18
C ASP A 234 4.62 18.70 -16.64
N LEU A 235 4.60 17.40 -16.95
CA LEU A 235 4.82 16.89 -18.29
C LEU A 235 3.69 17.31 -19.24
N ILE A 236 2.42 17.20 -18.81
CA ILE A 236 1.26 17.62 -19.58
C ILE A 236 1.29 19.13 -19.85
N ILE A 237 1.59 19.94 -18.83
CA ILE A 237 1.67 21.41 -18.97
C ILE A 237 2.77 21.81 -19.96
N ARG A 238 3.96 21.23 -19.83
CA ARG A 238 5.10 21.57 -20.68
C ARG A 238 4.89 21.18 -22.14
N SER A 239 4.33 20.00 -22.36
CA SER A 239 4.35 19.36 -23.66
C SER A 239 2.98 19.25 -24.33
N LYS A 240 1.95 19.83 -23.71
CA LYS A 240 0.54 19.80 -24.15
C LYS A 240 0.04 18.37 -24.38
N GLY A 241 0.46 17.44 -23.52
CA GLY A 241 0.09 16.02 -23.59
C GLY A 241 1.19 15.08 -23.11
N VAL A 242 0.91 13.78 -23.14
CA VAL A 242 1.85 12.75 -22.70
C VAL A 242 2.66 12.21 -23.89
N LEU A 243 3.89 12.72 -24.07
CA LEU A 243 4.84 12.20 -25.06
C LEU A 243 5.69 11.07 -24.48
N ALA A 244 5.74 9.96 -25.20
CA ALA A 244 6.47 8.76 -24.79
C ALA A 244 7.98 9.00 -24.57
N THR A 245 8.58 9.98 -25.25
CA THR A 245 9.99 10.37 -25.10
C THR A 245 10.29 11.01 -23.73
N GLU A 246 9.28 11.58 -23.07
CA GLU A 246 9.46 12.33 -21.82
C GLU A 246 8.98 11.54 -20.59
N VAL A 247 8.12 10.54 -20.79
CA VAL A 247 7.60 9.67 -19.72
C VAL A 247 8.74 9.06 -18.91
N ALA A 248 9.75 8.48 -19.56
CA ALA A 248 10.88 7.87 -18.87
C ALA A 248 11.60 8.86 -17.92
N GLY A 249 11.69 10.13 -18.33
CA GLY A 249 12.26 11.19 -17.50
C GLY A 249 11.40 11.50 -16.28
N ALA A 250 10.07 11.58 -16.46
CA ALA A 250 9.11 11.82 -15.38
C ALA A 250 9.11 10.68 -14.35
N LEU A 251 9.03 9.43 -14.80
CA LEU A 251 9.05 8.27 -13.90
C LEU A 251 10.39 8.13 -13.16
N ARG A 252 11.51 8.50 -13.79
CA ARG A 252 12.82 8.54 -13.12
C ARG A 252 12.87 9.58 -12.00
N ARG A 253 12.31 10.77 -12.22
CA ARG A 253 12.25 11.83 -11.18
C ARG A 253 11.36 11.40 -10.01
N TYR A 254 10.19 10.84 -10.30
CA TYR A 254 9.32 10.21 -9.29
C TYR A 254 10.11 9.20 -8.45
N ALA A 255 10.77 8.23 -9.09
CA ALA A 255 11.56 7.21 -8.43
C ALA A 255 12.68 7.80 -7.55
N GLN A 256 13.36 8.85 -8.03
CA GLN A 256 14.42 9.54 -7.27
C GLN A 256 13.88 10.24 -6.03
N GLN A 257 12.75 10.95 -6.14
CA GLN A 257 12.12 11.66 -5.03
C GLN A 257 11.59 10.69 -3.97
N ARG A 258 11.00 9.57 -4.38
CA ARG A 258 10.40 8.58 -3.47
C ARG A 258 11.40 7.62 -2.85
N ARG A 259 12.52 7.33 -3.51
CA ARG A 259 13.50 6.30 -3.09
C ARG A 259 13.91 6.41 -1.62
N TRP A 260 14.41 7.58 -1.21
CA TRP A 260 14.94 7.75 0.16
C TRP A 260 13.83 7.82 1.20
N ARG A 261 12.68 8.40 0.84
CA ARG A 261 11.49 8.42 1.69
C ARG A 261 10.99 7.00 1.96
N ALA A 262 10.79 6.19 0.92
CA ALA A 262 10.40 4.79 1.06
C ALA A 262 11.43 3.97 1.84
N ALA A 263 12.73 4.09 1.51
CA ALA A 263 13.79 3.39 2.22
C ALA A 263 13.81 3.74 3.72
N GLY A 264 13.62 5.02 4.08
CA GLY A 264 13.56 5.48 5.46
C GLY A 264 12.41 4.86 6.25
N VAL A 265 11.18 4.90 5.70
CA VAL A 265 10.00 4.33 6.37
C VAL A 265 10.11 2.81 6.49
N MET A 266 10.52 2.12 5.41
CA MET A 266 10.75 0.68 5.43
C MET A 266 11.81 0.29 6.48
N THR A 267 12.88 1.06 6.60
CA THR A 267 13.92 0.84 7.62
C THR A 267 13.38 1.01 9.02
N CYS A 268 12.63 2.09 9.28
CA CYS A 268 12.02 2.32 10.58
C CYS A 268 11.07 1.17 10.96
N SER A 269 10.21 0.76 10.03
CA SER A 269 9.29 -0.36 10.22
C SER A 269 10.05 -1.67 10.51
N TYR A 270 11.08 -1.98 9.72
CA TYR A 270 11.90 -3.16 9.92
C TYR A 270 12.60 -3.17 11.28
N LEU A 271 13.20 -2.05 11.69
CA LEU A 271 13.85 -1.94 13.00
C LEU A 271 12.86 -2.05 14.16
N SER A 272 11.65 -1.50 14.02
CA SER A 272 10.56 -1.69 14.99
C SER A 272 10.11 -3.15 15.11
N SER A 273 10.42 -4.01 14.13
CA SER A 273 10.08 -5.45 14.17
C SER A 273 11.08 -6.32 14.93
N ILE A 274 12.27 -5.78 15.24
CA ILE A 274 13.34 -6.52 15.93
C ILE A 274 12.96 -6.65 17.41
N GLU A 275 12.40 -7.80 17.77
CA GLU A 275 12.14 -8.21 19.15
C GLU A 275 13.36 -8.95 19.76
N GLY A 276 13.61 -8.80 21.06
CA GLY A 276 14.60 -9.63 21.76
C GLY A 276 15.18 -9.06 23.06
N SER A 277 15.64 -9.96 23.94
CA SER A 277 16.22 -9.72 25.26
C SER A 277 17.75 -9.55 25.23
N GLY A 278 18.26 -8.63 24.42
CA GLY A 278 19.69 -8.29 24.37
C GLY A 278 19.90 -6.79 24.49
N TRP A 279 20.95 -6.34 25.20
CA TRP A 279 21.20 -4.91 25.45
C TRP A 279 21.26 -4.11 24.15
N LEU A 280 21.92 -4.63 23.11
CA LEU A 280 22.03 -3.98 21.79
C LEU A 280 20.69 -3.90 21.06
N ARG A 281 19.83 -4.92 21.20
CA ARG A 281 18.50 -4.95 20.59
C ARG A 281 17.53 -4.04 21.33
N LYS A 282 17.58 -4.02 22.67
CA LYS A 282 16.87 -3.04 23.49
C LYS A 282 17.34 -1.62 23.19
N PHE A 283 18.65 -1.39 23.08
CA PHE A 283 19.22 -0.10 22.69
C PHE A 283 18.78 0.35 21.30
N LEU A 284 18.85 -0.52 20.28
CA LEU A 284 18.38 -0.19 18.93
C LEU A 284 16.88 0.08 18.91
N ARG A 285 16.08 -0.77 19.59
CA ARG A 285 14.65 -0.56 19.76
C ARG A 285 14.36 0.76 20.47
N ASP A 286 14.98 1.03 21.61
CA ASP A 286 14.71 2.21 22.44
C ASP A 286 15.27 3.48 21.76
N MET A 287 16.38 3.39 21.05
CA MET A 287 16.89 4.47 20.19
C MET A 287 15.90 4.75 19.06
N VAL A 288 15.38 3.73 18.38
CA VAL A 288 14.41 3.87 17.29
C VAL A 288 13.07 4.37 17.83
N PHE A 289 12.52 3.77 18.89
CA PHE A 289 11.29 4.18 19.54
C PHE A 289 11.40 5.59 20.15
N ASN A 290 12.46 5.93 20.89
CA ASN A 290 12.59 7.25 21.52
C ASN A 290 13.00 8.34 20.52
N ARG A 291 13.84 8.05 19.53
CA ARG A 291 14.26 9.04 18.51
C ARG A 291 13.24 9.20 17.39
N LEU A 292 12.44 8.17 17.11
CA LEU A 292 11.23 8.31 16.31
C LEU A 292 10.15 8.91 17.19
N LEU A 293 9.45 8.18 18.06
CA LEU A 293 8.24 8.71 18.75
C LEU A 293 8.44 10.02 19.52
N TYR A 294 9.62 10.27 20.10
CA TYR A 294 9.90 11.47 20.91
C TYR A 294 11.02 12.38 20.33
N GLY A 295 11.59 12.07 19.17
CA GLY A 295 12.67 12.84 18.55
C GLY A 295 12.26 13.50 17.23
N GLY A 296 12.92 14.60 16.87
CA GLY A 296 12.60 15.42 15.69
C GLY A 296 12.60 14.68 14.33
N THR A 297 13.11 13.45 14.27
CA THR A 297 13.03 12.58 13.09
C THR A 297 11.60 12.10 12.82
N CYS A 298 10.72 11.96 13.82
CA CYS A 298 9.31 11.59 13.60
C CYS A 298 8.51 12.67 12.89
N ASN A 299 8.89 13.95 13.04
CA ASN A 299 8.19 15.02 12.36
C ASN A 299 8.21 14.75 10.85
N ASN A 300 9.31 14.23 10.30
CA ASN A 300 9.39 13.89 8.88
C ASN A 300 8.71 12.56 8.49
N VAL A 301 8.37 11.68 9.44
CA VAL A 301 7.65 10.43 9.14
C VAL A 301 6.16 10.66 9.06
N ILE A 302 5.61 11.47 9.96
CA ILE A 302 4.19 11.78 10.08
C ILE A 302 3.84 13.04 9.28
N HIS A 303 4.70 14.07 9.30
CA HIS A 303 4.51 15.35 8.60
C HIS A 303 5.44 15.44 7.38
N PHE A 304 5.26 14.50 6.46
CA PHE A 304 5.92 14.57 5.16
C PHE A 304 5.09 15.40 4.18
N ASP A 305 5.58 16.58 3.84
CA ASP A 305 4.96 17.42 2.81
C ASP A 305 5.41 16.97 1.41
N CYS A 306 4.48 16.46 0.61
CA CYS A 306 4.74 16.11 -0.79
C CYS A 306 4.82 17.34 -1.71
N GLY A 307 4.50 18.53 -1.22
CA GLY A 307 4.34 19.75 -2.00
C GLY A 307 2.97 19.84 -2.68
N LYS A 308 2.80 20.85 -3.54
CA LYS A 308 1.54 21.12 -4.25
C LYS A 308 1.48 20.40 -5.58
N LEU A 309 0.28 20.04 -6.02
CA LEU A 309 0.04 19.59 -7.39
C LEU A 309 0.13 20.79 -8.36
N PRO A 310 0.68 20.60 -9.57
CA PRO A 310 0.70 21.65 -10.58
C PRO A 310 -0.74 21.97 -11.03
N CYS A 311 -1.03 23.25 -11.23
CA CYS A 311 -2.36 23.71 -11.63
C CYS A 311 -2.51 23.58 -13.15
N ILE A 312 -3.35 22.65 -13.61
CA ILE A 312 -3.70 22.53 -15.03
C ILE A 312 -4.84 23.51 -15.30
N SER A 313 -4.60 24.55 -16.10
CA SER A 313 -5.66 25.47 -16.50
C SER A 313 -6.72 24.75 -17.35
N SER A 314 -8.00 25.00 -17.07
CA SER A 314 -9.19 24.42 -17.70
C SER A 314 -9.29 24.53 -19.23
N ASN A 315 -8.35 25.21 -19.90
CA ASN A 315 -8.34 25.33 -21.36
C ASN A 315 -7.69 24.13 -22.08
N MET A 316 -7.15 23.14 -21.36
CA MET A 316 -6.57 21.93 -21.98
C MET A 316 -7.54 20.76 -22.13
N THR A 317 -8.70 20.78 -21.46
CA THR A 317 -9.74 19.73 -21.57
C THR A 317 -10.46 19.70 -22.93
N GLU A 318 -10.34 20.76 -23.74
CA GLU A 318 -10.94 20.78 -25.09
C GLU A 318 -10.16 19.94 -26.12
N LEU A 319 -8.90 19.60 -25.87
CA LEU A 319 -8.04 18.83 -26.80
C LEU A 319 -8.27 17.31 -26.77
N GLU A 320 -8.92 16.78 -25.72
CA GLU A 320 -9.28 15.36 -25.67
C GLU A 320 -10.46 15.02 -26.63
N ASN A 321 -11.28 16.01 -27.00
CA ASN A 321 -12.39 15.80 -27.94
C ASN A 321 -11.95 15.73 -29.41
N GLU A 322 -10.78 16.26 -29.78
CA GLU A 322 -10.32 16.25 -31.19
C GLU A 322 -9.48 15.01 -31.55
N THR A 323 -8.98 14.26 -30.59
CA THR A 323 -8.10 13.08 -30.85
C THR A 323 -8.83 11.73 -30.86
N ASN A 324 -10.15 11.71 -30.64
CA ASN A 324 -10.95 10.48 -30.56
C ASN A 324 -11.54 9.98 -31.90
N THR A 325 -11.13 10.50 -33.06
CA THR A 325 -11.46 9.88 -34.36
C THR A 325 -10.50 8.73 -34.67
N TYR A 326 -10.62 7.62 -33.95
CA TYR A 326 -10.12 6.33 -34.43
C TYR A 326 -11.26 5.59 -35.14
N HIS A 327 -11.09 5.37 -36.44
CA HIS A 327 -11.99 4.58 -37.28
C HIS A 327 -12.27 3.21 -36.64
N GLN A 328 -13.52 2.98 -36.26
CA GLN A 328 -14.06 1.64 -36.00
C GLN A 328 -13.97 0.85 -37.31
N VAL A 329 -13.11 -0.17 -37.34
CA VAL A 329 -13.22 -1.25 -38.33
C VAL A 329 -14.17 -2.30 -37.71
N PRO A 330 -15.30 -2.62 -38.35
CA PRO A 330 -16.23 -3.61 -37.80
C PRO A 330 -15.61 -5.00 -37.93
N ILE A 331 -15.54 -5.73 -36.81
CA ILE A 331 -15.22 -7.15 -36.81
C ILE A 331 -16.53 -7.89 -37.04
N SER A 332 -16.71 -8.40 -38.26
CA SER A 332 -17.75 -9.36 -38.62
C SER A 332 -17.46 -10.70 -37.93
N ILE A 333 -18.38 -11.13 -37.08
CA ILE A 333 -18.43 -12.49 -36.54
C ILE A 333 -19.12 -13.35 -37.60
N GLU A 334 -18.35 -14.15 -38.32
CA GLU A 334 -18.89 -15.33 -39.03
C GLU A 334 -18.59 -16.58 -38.20
N GLU A 335 -19.58 -17.46 -38.18
CA GLU A 335 -19.69 -18.69 -37.42
C GLU A 335 -18.56 -19.69 -37.72
N MET A 336 -18.06 -20.36 -36.66
CA MET A 336 -17.84 -21.82 -36.59
C MET A 336 -17.42 -22.24 -35.18
#